data_AF-A0AAP2UL41-F1
#
_entry.id   AF-A0AAP2UL41-F1
#
_cell.length_a   1.000
_cell.length_b   1.000
_cell.length_c   1.000
_cell.angle_alpha   90.00
_cell.angle_beta   90.00
_cell.angle_gamma   90.00
#
_symmetry.space_group_name_H-M   'P 1'
#
loop_
_entity.id
_entity.type
_entity.pdbx_description
1 polymer ?
#
loop_
_entity_poly.entity_id
_entity_poly.type
_entity_poly.pdbx_seq_one_letter_code
_entity_poly.pdbx_strand_id
1 'polypeptide(L)' 'MGRGVTVWDGTGGYSGRRKEVMMVAITRGQYGHLKKQVQGCDEQAFVIFFDHVRISGYFPKLINEKRKNR' A
#
# COMPACT_ATOMS: atom_id res chain seq x y z
N MET A 1 -8.07 4.19 -5.09
CA MET A 1 -7.73 2.74 -5.06
C MET A 1 -8.68 1.85 -4.26
N GLY A 2 -9.58 2.38 -3.40
CA GLY A 2 -10.64 1.58 -2.76
C GLY A 2 -10.14 0.41 -1.90
N ARG A 3 -8.89 0.47 -1.43
CA ARG A 3 -8.29 -0.56 -0.57
C ARG A 3 -8.53 -0.21 0.89
N GLY A 4 -8.80 -1.21 1.71
CA GLY A 4 -8.73 -1.06 3.16
C GLY A 4 -7.27 -0.82 3.59
N VAL A 5 -7.09 0.04 4.57
CA VAL A 5 -5.78 0.39 5.15
C VAL A 5 -5.86 0.12 6.64
N THR A 6 -4.82 -0.51 7.18
CA THR A 6 -4.63 -0.67 8.62
C THR A 6 -3.54 0.29 9.07
N VAL A 7 -3.77 1.01 10.15
CA VAL A 7 -2.76 1.89 10.76
C VAL A 7 -2.13 1.17 11.94
N TRP A 8 -0.81 1.15 11.98
CA TRP A 8 -0.02 0.60 13.09
C TRP A 8 0.65 1.74 13.85
N ASP A 9 0.62 1.64 15.17
CA ASP A 9 1.44 2.48 16.04
C ASP A 9 2.86 1.93 16.12
N GLY A 10 3.83 2.79 15.82
CA GLY A 10 5.25 2.47 15.90
C GLY A 10 6.02 3.51 16.70
N THR A 11 7.24 3.15 17.07
CA THR A 11 8.19 4.03 17.75
C THR A 11 9.48 4.06 16.96
N GLY A 12 9.98 5.25 16.66
CA GLY A 12 11.26 5.40 15.98
C GLY A 12 12.41 4.86 16.84
N GLY A 13 13.10 3.81 16.37
CA GLY A 13 14.11 3.11 17.18
C GLY A 13 15.24 4.00 17.71
N TYR A 14 15.65 5.02 16.94
CA TYR A 14 16.67 5.98 17.39
C TYR A 14 16.08 7.24 18.03
N SER A 15 14.96 7.75 17.52
CA SER A 15 14.42 9.04 17.95
C SER A 15 13.46 8.96 19.13
N GLY A 16 12.95 7.77 19.44
CA GLY A 16 11.90 7.54 20.46
C GLY A 16 10.54 8.16 20.12
N ARG A 17 10.39 8.85 18.98
CA ARG A 17 9.16 9.52 18.61
C ARG A 17 8.12 8.52 18.10
N ARG A 18 6.85 8.73 18.47
CA ARG A 18 5.71 7.99 17.91
C ARG A 18 5.68 8.18 16.38
N LYS A 19 5.36 7.11 15.69
CA LYS A 19 5.18 7.03 14.23
C LYS A 19 3.92 6.25 13.94
N GLU A 20 3.19 6.64 12.91
CA GLU A 20 2.08 5.86 12.39
C GLU A 20 2.53 5.23 11.07
N VAL A 21 2.31 3.93 10.93
CA VAL A 21 2.66 3.16 9.72
C VAL A 21 1.37 2.70 9.05
N MET A 22 1.16 3.12 7.80
CA MET A 22 0.02 2.68 7.02
C MET A 22 0.36 1.38 6.26
N MET A 23 -0.39 0.31 6.55
CA MET A 23 -0.28 -0.96 5.85
C MET A 23 -1.46 -1.17 4.91
N VAL A 24 -1.15 -1.48 3.65
CA VAL A 24 -2.16 -1.77 2.64
C VAL A 24 -1.74 -2.98 1.81
N ALA A 25 -2.67 -3.91 1.62
CA ALA A 25 -2.48 -4.99 0.67
C ALA A 25 -2.73 -4.46 -0.76
N ILE A 26 -1.80 -4.72 -1.67
CA ILE A 26 -1.91 -4.31 -3.08
C ILE A 26 -1.42 -5.42 -4.02
N THR A 27 -1.84 -5.35 -5.29
CA THR A 27 -1.23 -6.18 -6.34
C THR A 27 0.01 -5.50 -6.92
N ARG A 28 0.88 -6.27 -7.59
CA ARG A 28 2.06 -5.74 -8.28
C ARG A 28 1.73 -4.62 -9.29
N GLY A 29 0.62 -4.74 -10.01
CA GLY A 29 0.17 -3.71 -10.96
C GLY A 29 -0.25 -2.39 -10.29
N GLN A 30 -0.67 -2.44 -9.03
CA GLN A 30 -1.09 -1.25 -8.28
C GLN A 30 0.08 -0.47 -7.67
N TYR A 31 1.25 -1.09 -7.51
CA TYR A 31 2.39 -0.48 -6.84
C TYR A 31 2.82 0.84 -7.49
N GLY A 32 2.90 0.90 -8.83
CA GLY A 32 3.31 2.11 -9.53
C GLY A 32 2.36 3.29 -9.31
N HIS A 33 1.05 3.03 -9.26
CA HIS A 33 0.06 4.07 -8.98
C HIS A 33 0.10 4.48 -7.50
N LEU A 34 0.18 3.52 -6.56
CA LEU A 34 0.30 3.82 -5.14
C LEU A 34 1.53 4.69 -4.85
N LYS A 35 2.69 4.34 -5.42
CA LYS A 35 3.93 5.10 -5.25
C LYS A 35 3.75 6.56 -5.67
N LYS A 36 3.16 6.80 -6.85
CA LYS A 36 2.88 8.16 -7.34
C LYS A 36 1.92 8.92 -6.43
N GLN A 37 0.87 8.26 -5.93
CA GLN A 37 -0.08 8.89 -5.02
C GLN A 37 0.58 9.27 -3.69
N VAL A 38 1.35 8.35 -3.08
CA VAL A 38 2.05 8.62 -1.82
C VAL A 38 3.00 9.80 -1.97
N GLN A 39 3.83 9.80 -3.02
CA GLN A 39 4.77 10.89 -3.27
C GLN A 39 4.07 12.23 -3.58
N GLY A 40 2.90 12.20 -4.22
CA GLY A 40 2.11 13.41 -4.44
C GLY A 40 1.42 13.94 -3.19
N CYS A 41 1.24 13.11 -2.15
CA CYS A 41 0.71 13.53 -0.85
C CYS A 41 1.81 14.02 0.10
N ASP A 42 2.93 13.31 0.14
CA ASP A 42 4.11 13.65 0.95
C ASP A 42 5.37 13.25 0.19
N GLU A 43 6.13 14.25 -0.25
CA GLU A 43 7.37 14.04 -1.02
C GLU A 43 8.47 13.34 -0.21
N GLN A 44 8.41 13.41 1.13
CA GLN A 44 9.36 12.78 2.02
C GLN A 44 8.94 11.36 2.44
N ALA A 45 7.72 10.94 2.09
CA ALA A 45 7.22 9.61 2.39
C ALA A 45 7.92 8.55 1.51
N PHE A 46 8.12 7.38 2.11
CA PHE A 46 8.65 6.20 1.43
C PHE A 46 7.73 5.00 1.66
N VAL A 47 7.82 4.02 0.77
CA VAL A 47 7.01 2.80 0.81
C VAL A 47 7.95 1.60 0.86
N ILE A 48 7.73 0.72 1.84
CA ILE A 48 8.36 -0.60 1.89
C ILE A 48 7.43 -1.57 1.17
N PHE A 49 7.97 -2.30 0.20
CA PHE A 49 7.22 -3.29 -0.58
C PHE A 49 7.78 -4.69 -0.32
N PHE A 50 6.93 -5.59 0.17
CA PHE A 50 7.26 -7.00 0.32
C PHE A 50 6.73 -7.76 -0.90
N ASP A 51 7.63 -8.41 -1.64
CA ASP A 51 7.23 -9.36 -2.67
C ASP A 51 6.85 -10.70 -2.04
N HIS A 52 6.17 -11.56 -2.81
CA HIS A 52 5.84 -12.94 -2.42
C HIS A 52 5.00 -13.14 -1.15
N VAL A 53 4.33 -12.12 -0.62
CA VAL A 53 3.36 -12.26 0.48
C VAL A 53 2.10 -12.98 -0.01
N ARG A 54 1.69 -14.03 0.70
CA ARG A 54 0.38 -14.67 0.49
C ARG A 54 -0.68 -13.96 1.31
N ILE A 55 -1.74 -13.52 0.64
CA ILE A 55 -2.92 -12.92 1.27
C ILE A 55 -4.06 -13.93 1.18
N SER A 56 -4.67 -14.22 2.32
CA SER A 56 -5.85 -15.08 2.44
C SER A 56 -7.04 -14.26 2.94
N GLY A 57 -8.27 -14.69 2.63
CA GLY A 57 -9.50 -13.96 3.01
C GLY A 57 -9.93 -12.90 1.97
N TYR A 58 -10.60 -11.85 2.43
CA TYR A 58 -11.23 -10.86 1.55
C TYR A 58 -10.21 -9.87 0.98
N PHE A 59 -9.71 -10.18 -0.21
CA PHE A 59 -8.93 -9.26 -1.02
C PHE A 59 -9.55 -9.14 -2.42
N PRO A 60 -10.48 -8.20 -2.63
CA PRO A 60 -11.12 -8.05 -3.93
C PRO A 60 -10.06 -7.61 -4.94
N LYS A 61 -9.71 -8.50 -5.88
CA LYS A 61 -9.01 -8.07 -7.09
C LYS A 61 -9.98 -7.14 -7.81
N LEU A 62 -9.55 -5.94 -8.17
CA LEU A 62 -10.34 -5.12 -9.09
C LEU A 62 -10.42 -5.91 -10.41
N ILE A 63 -11.54 -6.57 -10.68
CA ILE A 63 -11.74 -7.44 -11.87
C ILE A 63 -11.85 -6.61 -13.17
N ASN A 64 -11.56 -5.30 -13.14
CA ASN A 64 -11.89 -4.37 -14.21
C ASN A 64 -10.73 -3.89 -15.10
N GLU A 65 -9.67 -4.70 -15.31
CA GLU A 65 -8.63 -4.35 -16.30
C GLU A 65 -8.56 -5.26 -17.54
N LYS A 66 -9.41 -6.30 -17.65
CA LYS A 66 -9.37 -7.22 -18.82
C LYS A 66 -10.63 -7.25 -19.70
N ARG A 67 -11.61 -6.38 -19.48
CA ARG A 67 -12.84 -6.31 -20.31
C ARG A 67 -12.89 -5.14 -21.31
N LYS A 68 -11.81 -4.36 -21.47
CA LYS A 68 -11.79 -3.24 -22.43
C LYS A 68 -11.25 -3.58 -23.83
N ASN A 69 -10.76 -4.81 -24.07
CA ASN A 69 -10.30 -5.27 -25.38
C ASN A 69 -10.89 -6.65 -25.75
N ARG A 70 -12.21 -6.79 -25.77
CA ARG A 70 -12.90 -7.84 -26.52
C ARG A 70 -14.08 -7.23 -27.26
#